data_AF-A0A7I8XPR6-F1
#
_entry.id   AF-A0A7I8XPR6-F1
#
_cell.length_a   1.000
_cell.length_b   1.000
_cell.length_c   1.000
_cell.angle_alpha   90.00
_cell.angle_beta   90.00
_cell.angle_gamma   90.00
#
_symmetry.space_group_name_H-M   'P 1'
#
loop_
_entity.id
_entity.type
_entity.pdbx_description
1 polymer ?
#
loop_
_entity_poly.entity_id
_entity_poly.type
_entity_poly.pdbx_seq_one_letter_code
_entity_poly.pdbx_strand_id
1 'polypeptide(L)'
;MAENAPKIVLEKGKKEINLAGKTFLEDFYEQPGNEPQYELEKLTLSVSFENGSVERAWQFYTRAVTNLKMSAPSLKVIALDGGYVFNPEADTTSKFEEEIYHLREHLNLLVKTLKNAGIKVEPIRFVAIYTFQEISIHTAPTVFRNVFNVELDPKQVEDKIVDFKYFVDDVEVKLKLSLSITLLKAISTRALTIYRWFLLADLFCALAYDILADAMGLVSLLPVPCLYTTTWFKYFGYNFQMTCLILQGLLLLIWALTTTFLLLYRFFMALPRNSVFQAVNFTNCRPMSQVFSLGLFSAGIIGICGGPILYHLPNQDQFHQYLRTIDPVMDKVLAQYPNTFCISNTLDLKAALLAAMIFLCFCPFGALFVLAMAFYYIRARRLEVSSSTYKLQVMLFTSLSTHMFCTFVFIIFPNIFFFAFPTFGFRNKPAQSTVAFMFSMSHSPFNCFMIIYFIKPYRDYFHRAFLREISSKSLFVSTDTTPHGLDYCPSQGCQGGSIPTYLGRFPVGSSGGLLVSAGIAA
;
A
#
# COMPACT_ATOMS: atom_id res chain seq x y z
N MET A 1 6.44 -20.37 -35.55
CA MET A 1 6.65 -18.93 -35.82
C MET A 1 7.64 -18.43 -34.79
N ALA A 2 8.93 -18.44 -35.13
CA ALA A 2 10.04 -18.00 -34.29
C ALA A 2 10.67 -16.80 -34.99
N GLU A 3 10.03 -15.65 -34.89
CA GLU A 3 10.55 -14.38 -35.40
C GLU A 3 10.26 -13.32 -34.35
N ASN A 4 11.33 -12.63 -33.92
CA ASN A 4 11.41 -11.59 -32.89
C ASN A 4 11.74 -12.07 -31.46
N ALA A 5 12.78 -12.90 -31.32
CA ALA A 5 13.54 -12.91 -30.07
C ALA A 5 14.36 -11.59 -29.96
N PRO A 6 14.49 -10.99 -28.76
CA PRO A 6 15.23 -9.74 -28.57
C PRO A 6 16.70 -9.91 -28.96
N LYS A 7 17.16 -9.10 -29.91
CA LYS A 7 18.57 -9.07 -30.33
C LYS A 7 19.39 -8.38 -29.24
N ILE A 8 20.29 -9.10 -28.58
CA ILE A 8 21.24 -8.52 -27.61
C ILE A 8 22.29 -7.75 -28.42
N VAL A 9 22.13 -6.43 -28.49
CA VAL A 9 23.08 -5.53 -29.15
C VAL A 9 23.99 -4.93 -28.09
N LEU A 10 25.16 -5.53 -27.90
CA LEU A 10 26.24 -4.89 -27.16
C LEU A 10 26.81 -3.74 -28.02
N GLU A 11 27.21 -2.62 -27.42
CA GLU A 11 27.72 -1.48 -28.20
C GLU A 11 29.04 -1.83 -28.92
N LYS A 12 29.04 -1.74 -30.25
CA LYS A 12 30.22 -2.05 -31.08
C LYS A 12 31.30 -0.97 -30.88
N GLY A 13 32.57 -1.37 -30.78
CA GLY A 13 33.72 -0.44 -30.82
C GLY A 13 34.22 0.08 -29.48
N LYS A 14 33.71 -0.41 -28.35
CA LYS A 14 34.14 0.03 -27.00
C LYS A 14 34.89 -1.08 -26.26
N LYS A 15 36.01 -0.71 -25.63
CA LYS A 15 36.82 -1.61 -24.78
C LYS A 15 36.14 -1.94 -23.45
N GLU A 16 35.33 -1.01 -22.95
CA GLU A 16 34.58 -1.12 -21.70
C GLU A 16 33.17 -0.60 -21.93
N ILE A 17 32.17 -1.36 -21.49
CA ILE A 17 30.77 -0.95 -21.53
C ILE A 17 30.20 -1.05 -20.12
N ASN A 18 29.76 0.09 -19.59
CA ASN A 18 29.00 0.16 -18.36
C ASN A 18 27.50 0.20 -18.71
N LEU A 19 26.85 -0.97 -18.70
CA LEU A 19 25.43 -1.13 -19.02
C LEU A 19 24.57 -1.14 -17.76
N ALA A 20 24.82 -0.22 -16.83
CA ALA A 20 24.06 -0.09 -15.59
C ALA A 20 22.54 -0.16 -15.88
N GLY A 21 21.93 -1.32 -15.57
CA GLY A 21 20.49 -1.57 -15.68
C GLY A 21 19.92 -2.05 -17.03
N LYS A 22 20.72 -2.48 -18.03
CA LYS A 22 20.16 -2.89 -19.35
C LYS A 22 20.56 -4.26 -19.89
N THR A 23 21.45 -5.00 -19.24
CA THR A 23 21.86 -6.33 -19.73
C THR A 23 21.95 -7.32 -18.58
N PHE A 24 21.15 -8.37 -18.70
CA PHE A 24 21.00 -9.43 -17.73
C PHE A 24 21.84 -10.64 -18.15
N LEU A 25 22.39 -11.40 -17.20
CA LEU A 25 23.07 -12.65 -17.51
C LEU A 25 22.12 -13.66 -18.17
N GLU A 26 20.85 -13.59 -17.78
CA GLU A 26 19.69 -14.32 -18.27
C GLU A 26 19.51 -14.15 -19.78
N ASP A 27 19.82 -12.98 -20.33
CA ASP A 27 19.72 -12.71 -21.76
C ASP A 27 20.63 -13.68 -22.55
N PHE A 28 21.80 -14.03 -21.99
CA PHE A 28 22.75 -14.94 -22.62
C PHE A 28 22.39 -16.43 -22.44
N TYR A 29 21.38 -16.78 -21.64
CA TYR A 29 21.02 -18.19 -21.44
C TYR A 29 20.42 -18.81 -22.72
N GLU A 30 19.50 -18.10 -23.36
CA GLU A 30 18.74 -18.67 -24.49
C GLU A 30 19.55 -18.71 -25.78
N GLN A 31 20.29 -17.64 -26.09
CA GLN A 31 21.06 -17.53 -27.34
C GLN A 31 22.40 -16.80 -27.14
N PRO A 32 23.46 -17.18 -27.89
CA PRO A 32 24.61 -16.30 -28.04
C PRO A 32 24.20 -15.02 -28.77
N GLY A 33 24.82 -13.89 -28.42
CA GLY A 33 24.66 -12.64 -29.13
C GLY A 33 25.01 -12.80 -30.61
N ASN A 34 24.29 -12.06 -31.47
CA ASN A 34 24.25 -12.33 -32.91
C ASN A 34 25.59 -12.06 -33.64
N GLU A 35 26.51 -11.30 -33.05
CA GLU A 35 27.85 -11.05 -33.61
C GLU A 35 28.91 -11.01 -32.49
N PRO A 36 30.04 -11.74 -32.63
CA PRO A 36 31.11 -11.74 -31.64
C PRO A 36 31.81 -10.38 -31.55
N GLN A 37 31.98 -9.88 -30.33
CA GLN A 37 32.65 -8.62 -30.02
C GLN A 37 34.07 -8.87 -29.52
N TYR A 38 35.03 -8.82 -30.42
CA TYR A 38 36.45 -9.05 -30.11
C TYR A 38 37.14 -7.89 -29.37
N GLU A 39 36.51 -6.72 -29.29
CA GLU A 39 37.09 -5.55 -28.64
C GLU A 39 36.63 -5.38 -27.19
N LEU A 40 35.59 -6.09 -26.76
CA LEU A 40 35.03 -5.97 -25.41
C LEU A 40 35.91 -6.70 -24.41
N GLU A 41 36.62 -5.96 -23.55
CA GLU A 41 37.51 -6.53 -22.53
C GLU A 41 36.89 -6.50 -21.13
N LYS A 42 35.98 -5.55 -20.86
CA LYS A 42 35.28 -5.41 -19.58
C LYS A 42 33.78 -5.16 -19.75
N LEU A 43 32.97 -5.84 -18.94
CA LEU A 43 31.50 -5.75 -18.96
C LEU A 43 30.92 -5.68 -17.54
N THR A 44 29.87 -4.89 -17.35
CA THR A 44 29.05 -4.92 -16.13
C THR A 44 27.71 -5.58 -16.44
N LEU A 45 27.33 -6.61 -15.66
CA LEU A 45 26.07 -7.34 -15.82
C LEU A 45 25.19 -7.23 -14.58
N SER A 46 23.87 -7.21 -14.83
CA SER A 46 22.86 -7.42 -13.80
C SER A 46 22.54 -8.91 -13.67
N VAL A 47 22.41 -9.42 -12.45
CA VAL A 47 22.05 -10.82 -12.18
C VAL A 47 20.85 -10.89 -11.25
N SER A 48 19.83 -11.65 -11.64
CA SER A 48 18.71 -12.03 -10.78
C SER A 48 18.78 -13.53 -10.50
N PHE A 49 18.38 -13.94 -9.30
CA PHE A 49 18.19 -15.36 -9.02
C PHE A 49 16.70 -15.67 -9.04
N GLU A 50 16.31 -16.62 -9.89
CA GLU A 50 14.98 -17.23 -9.82
C GLU A 50 15.01 -18.45 -8.91
N ASN A 51 13.88 -18.72 -8.28
CA ASN A 51 13.73 -19.79 -7.31
C ASN A 51 13.85 -21.15 -8.02
N GLY A 52 14.95 -21.88 -7.81
CA GLY A 52 15.25 -23.12 -8.54
C GLY A 52 16.30 -23.98 -7.86
N SER A 53 16.35 -25.28 -8.19
CA SER A 53 17.36 -26.17 -7.62
C SER A 53 18.78 -25.80 -8.07
N VAL A 54 19.76 -26.04 -7.19
CA VAL A 54 21.20 -25.78 -7.43
C VAL A 54 21.70 -26.43 -8.72
N GLU A 55 21.19 -27.62 -9.05
CA GLU A 55 21.53 -28.34 -10.28
C GLU A 55 21.10 -27.60 -11.55
N ARG A 56 19.89 -27.00 -11.53
CA ARG A 56 19.41 -26.17 -12.63
C ARG A 56 20.22 -24.88 -12.74
N ALA A 57 20.64 -24.32 -11.60
CA ALA A 57 21.49 -23.14 -11.56
C ALA A 57 22.85 -23.37 -12.22
N TRP A 58 23.49 -24.52 -11.97
CA TRP A 58 24.77 -24.86 -12.61
C TRP A 58 24.64 -24.95 -14.14
N GLN A 59 23.60 -25.64 -14.64
CA GLN A 59 23.34 -25.73 -16.09
C GLN A 59 23.08 -24.35 -16.69
N PHE A 60 22.31 -23.52 -15.98
CA PHE A 60 22.01 -22.16 -16.36
C PHE A 60 23.28 -21.31 -16.50
N TYR A 61 24.09 -21.21 -15.44
CA TYR A 61 25.29 -20.38 -15.46
C TYR A 61 26.31 -20.89 -16.48
N THR A 62 26.50 -22.21 -16.58
CA THR A 62 27.43 -22.79 -17.56
C THR A 62 27.05 -22.40 -18.98
N ARG A 63 25.77 -22.52 -19.33
CA ARG A 63 25.27 -22.15 -20.66
C ARG A 63 25.34 -20.64 -20.89
N ALA A 64 24.89 -19.82 -19.93
CA ALA A 64 24.89 -18.37 -20.05
C ALA A 64 26.32 -17.82 -20.19
N VAL A 65 27.27 -18.30 -19.38
CA VAL A 65 28.68 -17.87 -19.46
C VAL A 65 29.35 -18.36 -20.74
N THR A 66 29.02 -19.55 -21.23
CA THR A 66 29.52 -20.05 -22.52
C THR A 66 29.03 -19.16 -23.67
N ASN A 67 27.73 -18.84 -23.69
CA ASN A 67 27.15 -17.94 -24.67
C ASN A 67 27.70 -16.52 -24.57
N LEU A 68 27.93 -16.02 -23.35
CA LEU A 68 28.60 -14.75 -23.10
C LEU A 68 30.01 -14.74 -23.70
N LYS A 69 30.80 -15.80 -23.49
CA LYS A 69 32.14 -15.93 -24.08
C LYS A 69 32.14 -16.06 -25.59
N MET A 70 31.15 -16.73 -26.18
CA MET A 70 30.98 -16.76 -27.64
C MET A 70 30.65 -15.36 -28.19
N SER A 71 29.83 -14.61 -27.44
CA SER A 71 29.43 -13.24 -27.81
C SER A 71 30.56 -12.21 -27.61
N ALA A 72 31.45 -12.43 -26.64
CA ALA A 72 32.57 -11.56 -26.33
C ALA A 72 33.84 -12.38 -26.00
N PRO A 73 34.55 -12.92 -27.03
CA PRO A 73 35.68 -13.81 -26.81
C PRO A 73 36.81 -13.18 -25.99
N SER A 74 37.05 -11.88 -26.20
CA SER A 74 38.10 -11.10 -25.54
C SER A 74 37.74 -10.60 -24.14
N LEU A 75 36.55 -10.93 -23.61
CA LEU A 75 36.11 -10.49 -22.29
C LEU A 75 37.03 -11.06 -21.20
N LYS A 76 37.71 -10.18 -20.48
CA LYS A 76 38.67 -10.53 -19.42
C LYS A 76 38.17 -10.19 -18.03
N VAL A 77 37.36 -9.14 -17.89
CA VAL A 77 36.91 -8.63 -16.59
C VAL A 77 35.39 -8.47 -16.59
N ILE A 78 34.75 -8.87 -15.50
CA ILE A 78 33.30 -8.68 -15.32
C ILE A 78 32.98 -8.08 -13.95
N ALA A 79 32.13 -7.07 -13.94
CA ALA A 79 31.50 -6.55 -12.74
C ALA A 79 30.07 -7.08 -12.66
N LEU A 80 29.66 -7.54 -11.48
CA LEU A 80 28.34 -8.09 -11.25
C LEU A 80 27.61 -7.25 -10.20
N ASP A 81 26.46 -6.72 -10.61
CA ASP A 81 25.47 -6.16 -9.71
C ASP A 81 24.21 -7.02 -9.79
N GLY A 82 23.46 -7.15 -8.70
CA GLY A 82 22.30 -8.03 -8.75
C GLY A 82 21.43 -7.99 -7.52
N GLY A 83 20.35 -8.76 -7.59
CA GLY A 83 19.47 -8.93 -6.46
C GLY A 83 18.71 -10.24 -6.47
N TYR A 84 18.18 -10.57 -5.30
CA TYR A 84 17.32 -11.74 -5.09
C TYR A 84 16.09 -11.31 -4.31
N VAL A 85 14.90 -11.64 -4.78
CA VAL A 85 13.66 -11.37 -4.05
C VAL A 85 13.05 -12.70 -3.64
N PHE A 86 12.96 -12.92 -2.34
CA PHE A 86 12.39 -14.14 -1.79
C PHE A 86 11.10 -13.85 -1.00
N ASN A 87 10.04 -14.57 -1.36
CA ASN A 87 8.72 -14.47 -0.76
C ASN A 87 8.20 -15.89 -0.41
N PRO A 88 8.46 -16.41 0.80
CA PRO A 88 8.06 -17.76 1.17
C PRO A 88 6.54 -17.90 1.29
N GLU A 89 5.99 -18.96 0.69
CA GLU A 89 4.56 -19.30 0.85
C GLU A 89 4.23 -19.88 2.23
N ALA A 90 5.21 -20.50 2.92
CA ALA A 90 5.07 -21.02 4.28
C ALA A 90 6.35 -20.76 5.10
N ASP A 91 6.20 -20.15 6.27
CA ASP A 91 7.30 -19.69 7.15
C ASP A 91 7.71 -20.79 8.14
N THR A 92 8.83 -21.47 7.89
CA THR A 92 9.55 -22.24 8.91
C THR A 92 11.01 -21.80 8.93
N THR A 93 11.64 -21.83 10.11
CA THR A 93 13.09 -21.55 10.27
C THR A 93 13.94 -22.37 9.29
N SER A 94 13.55 -23.62 9.05
CA SER A 94 14.24 -24.52 8.12
C SER A 94 14.26 -23.98 6.68
N LYS A 95 13.15 -23.40 6.20
CA LYS A 95 13.08 -22.81 4.87
C LYS A 95 13.92 -21.55 4.74
N PHE A 96 14.01 -20.76 5.80
CA PHE A 96 14.89 -19.60 5.81
C PHE A 96 16.37 -20.01 5.69
N GLU A 97 16.80 -21.01 6.45
CA GLU A 97 18.16 -21.55 6.36
C GLU A 97 18.47 -22.15 4.98
N GLU A 98 17.54 -22.95 4.45
CA GLU A 98 17.63 -23.55 3.11
C GLU A 98 17.79 -22.47 2.02
N GLU A 99 17.02 -21.39 2.08
CA GLU A 99 17.07 -20.30 1.11
C GLU A 99 18.34 -19.46 1.20
N ILE A 100 18.82 -19.21 2.41
CA ILE A 100 20.09 -18.52 2.62
C ILE A 100 21.25 -19.39 2.12
N TYR A 101 21.15 -20.71 2.27
CA TYR A 101 22.08 -21.67 1.70
C TYR A 101 22.03 -21.66 0.15
N HIS A 102 20.83 -21.67 -0.45
CA HIS A 102 20.68 -21.54 -1.89
C HIS A 102 21.30 -20.25 -2.44
N LEU A 103 21.04 -19.12 -1.80
CA LEU A 103 21.64 -17.84 -2.18
C LEU A 103 23.18 -17.90 -2.20
N ARG A 104 23.78 -18.49 -1.16
CA ARG A 104 25.24 -18.69 -1.09
C ARG A 104 25.72 -19.59 -2.24
N GLU A 105 25.05 -20.70 -2.49
CA GLU A 105 25.46 -21.67 -3.51
C GLU A 105 25.33 -21.10 -4.93
N HIS A 106 24.29 -20.32 -5.22
CA HIS A 106 24.14 -19.64 -6.51
C HIS A 106 25.29 -18.66 -6.77
N LEU A 107 25.66 -17.84 -5.77
CA LEU A 107 26.80 -16.93 -5.88
C LEU A 107 28.12 -17.69 -6.06
N ASN A 108 28.30 -18.79 -5.31
CA ASN A 108 29.47 -19.66 -5.44
C ASN A 108 29.60 -20.24 -6.85
N LEU A 109 28.51 -20.80 -7.38
CA LEU A 109 28.47 -21.40 -8.71
C LEU A 109 28.72 -20.38 -9.82
N LEU A 110 28.08 -19.20 -9.73
CA LEU A 110 28.27 -18.14 -10.71
C LEU A 110 29.73 -17.69 -10.79
N VAL A 111 30.34 -17.39 -9.65
CA VAL A 111 31.76 -16.96 -9.58
C VAL A 111 32.68 -18.05 -10.13
N LYS A 112 32.51 -19.30 -9.71
CA LYS A 112 33.32 -20.42 -10.21
C LYS A 112 33.18 -20.61 -11.71
N THR A 113 31.96 -20.50 -12.24
CA THR A 113 31.69 -20.66 -13.68
C THR A 113 32.38 -19.57 -14.50
N LEU A 114 32.33 -18.31 -14.05
CA LEU A 114 33.02 -17.20 -14.70
C LEU A 114 34.55 -17.36 -14.68
N LYS A 115 35.10 -17.79 -13.53
CA LYS A 115 36.55 -18.02 -13.40
C LYS A 115 37.03 -19.20 -14.26
N ASN A 116 36.26 -20.28 -14.33
CA ASN A 116 36.55 -21.41 -15.22
C ASN A 116 36.53 -21.02 -16.70
N ALA A 117 35.74 -19.99 -17.06
CA ALA A 117 35.75 -19.39 -18.40
C ALA A 117 36.91 -18.39 -18.63
N GLY A 118 37.84 -18.25 -17.67
CA GLY A 118 38.97 -17.33 -17.76
C GLY A 118 38.60 -15.86 -17.58
N ILE A 119 37.46 -15.57 -16.94
CA ILE A 119 36.99 -14.20 -16.68
C ILE A 119 37.31 -13.82 -15.23
N LYS A 120 38.02 -12.71 -15.04
CA LYS A 120 38.24 -12.10 -13.72
C LYS A 120 36.97 -11.41 -13.25
N VAL A 121 36.52 -11.71 -12.04
CA VAL A 121 35.31 -11.13 -11.44
C VAL A 121 35.70 -10.02 -10.48
N GLU A 122 35.15 -8.82 -10.68
CA GLU A 122 35.27 -7.70 -9.72
C GLU A 122 34.38 -7.93 -8.49
N PRO A 123 34.59 -7.19 -7.38
CA PRO A 123 33.77 -7.33 -6.19
C PRO A 123 32.27 -7.21 -6.48
N ILE A 124 31.52 -8.23 -6.10
CA ILE A 124 30.08 -8.34 -6.39
C ILE A 124 29.30 -7.50 -5.39
N ARG A 125 28.32 -6.71 -5.86
CA ARG A 125 27.35 -6.03 -4.99
C ARG A 125 25.98 -6.66 -5.20
N PHE A 126 25.49 -7.33 -4.16
CA PHE A 126 24.26 -8.10 -4.26
C PHE A 126 23.25 -7.67 -3.19
N VAL A 127 22.03 -7.36 -3.61
CA VAL A 127 20.94 -6.95 -2.71
C VAL A 127 19.88 -8.03 -2.66
N ALA A 128 19.77 -8.72 -1.52
CA ALA A 128 18.75 -9.73 -1.32
C ALA A 128 17.60 -9.16 -0.46
N ILE A 129 16.38 -9.14 -1.01
CA ILE A 129 15.17 -8.71 -0.31
C ILE A 129 14.41 -9.95 0.13
N TYR A 130 14.42 -10.18 1.44
CA TYR A 130 13.64 -11.26 2.05
C TYR A 130 12.40 -10.68 2.71
N THR A 131 11.27 -11.39 2.57
CA THR A 131 10.01 -11.04 3.25
C THR A 131 9.64 -12.12 4.26
N PHE A 132 9.59 -11.85 5.57
CA PHE A 132 9.34 -12.88 6.61
C PHE A 132 8.38 -12.42 7.72
N GLN A 133 7.93 -13.40 8.52
CA GLN A 133 7.32 -13.23 9.84
C GLN A 133 8.36 -13.11 10.97
N GLU A 134 7.93 -12.61 12.14
CA GLU A 134 8.78 -12.22 13.29
C GLU A 134 9.71 -13.32 13.81
N ILE A 135 9.32 -14.60 13.67
CA ILE A 135 10.05 -15.78 14.17
C ILE A 135 11.42 -15.94 13.48
N SER A 136 11.51 -15.65 12.18
CA SER A 136 12.72 -15.88 11.38
C SER A 136 13.85 -14.88 11.68
N ILE A 137 13.52 -13.72 12.26
CA ILE A 137 14.50 -12.67 12.58
C ILE A 137 15.41 -13.10 13.74
N HIS A 138 14.86 -13.79 14.74
CA HIS A 138 15.64 -14.23 15.91
C HIS A 138 16.64 -15.35 15.57
N THR A 139 16.36 -16.13 14.53
CA THR A 139 17.23 -17.22 14.06
C THR A 139 18.28 -16.75 13.06
N ALA A 140 18.18 -15.51 12.56
CA ALA A 140 19.11 -14.98 11.56
C ALA A 140 20.59 -15.04 12.01
N PRO A 141 20.99 -14.60 13.22
CA PRO A 141 22.40 -14.68 13.63
C PRO A 141 22.98 -16.10 13.53
N THR A 142 22.21 -17.10 13.97
CA THR A 142 22.62 -18.51 13.92
C THR A 142 22.75 -19.01 12.49
N VAL A 143 21.78 -18.69 11.62
CA VAL A 143 21.81 -19.09 10.21
C VAL A 143 22.97 -18.43 9.47
N PHE A 144 23.23 -17.14 9.68
CA PHE A 144 24.37 -16.46 9.05
C PHE A 144 25.71 -16.97 9.53
N ARG A 145 25.81 -17.34 10.82
CA ARG A 145 26.99 -18.03 11.35
C ARG A 145 27.18 -19.39 10.72
N ASN A 146 26.12 -20.18 10.56
CA ASN A 146 26.21 -21.52 9.97
C ASN A 146 26.50 -21.48 8.47
N VAL A 147 25.82 -20.60 7.73
CA VAL A 147 25.88 -20.56 6.27
C VAL A 147 27.05 -19.73 5.77
N PHE A 148 27.35 -18.57 6.34
CA PHE A 148 28.43 -17.70 5.85
C PHE A 148 29.65 -17.67 6.76
N ASN A 149 29.59 -18.28 7.95
CA ASN A 149 30.61 -18.13 8.99
C ASN A 149 30.83 -16.65 9.38
N VAL A 150 29.74 -15.88 9.41
CA VAL A 150 29.74 -14.46 9.76
C VAL A 150 28.90 -14.24 11.01
N GLU A 151 29.47 -13.54 11.99
CA GLU A 151 28.72 -13.05 13.14
C GLU A 151 28.06 -11.71 12.79
N LEU A 152 26.74 -11.64 12.95
CA LEU A 152 25.98 -10.43 12.67
C LEU A 152 26.01 -9.47 13.86
N ASP A 153 26.13 -8.17 13.58
CA ASP A 153 25.92 -7.14 14.58
C ASP A 153 24.45 -7.21 15.06
N PRO A 154 24.18 -7.35 16.38
CA PRO A 154 22.82 -7.29 16.93
C PRO A 154 22.01 -6.09 16.42
N LYS A 155 22.68 -4.95 16.19
CA LYS A 155 22.06 -3.74 15.68
C LYS A 155 21.58 -3.89 14.23
N GLN A 156 22.32 -4.58 13.37
CA GLN A 156 21.90 -4.86 11.98
C GLN A 156 20.64 -5.75 11.93
N VAL A 157 20.55 -6.70 12.86
CA VAL A 157 19.38 -7.59 13.01
C VAL A 157 18.17 -6.80 13.50
N GLU A 158 18.37 -5.91 14.47
CA GLU A 158 17.33 -5.00 14.98
C GLU A 158 16.85 -4.01 13.91
N ASP A 159 17.78 -3.47 13.13
CA ASP A 159 17.53 -2.53 12.02
C ASP A 159 16.94 -3.22 10.78
N LYS A 160 16.90 -4.56 10.77
CA LYS A 160 16.37 -5.36 9.65
C LYS A 160 17.15 -5.11 8.35
N ILE A 161 18.43 -4.81 8.48
CA ILE A 161 19.35 -4.64 7.35
C ILE A 161 20.66 -5.30 7.76
N VAL A 162 20.92 -6.46 7.16
CA VAL A 162 22.17 -7.18 7.38
C VAL A 162 23.08 -6.86 6.21
N ASP A 163 24.18 -6.17 6.48
CA ASP A 163 25.20 -5.84 5.50
C ASP A 163 26.49 -6.54 5.92
N PHE A 164 26.93 -7.48 5.10
CA PHE A 164 28.14 -8.24 5.37
C PHE A 164 28.87 -8.56 4.08
N LYS A 165 30.10 -9.03 4.27
CA LYS A 165 31.00 -9.38 3.20
C LYS A 165 31.51 -10.79 3.42
N TYR A 166 31.60 -11.55 2.35
CA TYR A 166 32.26 -12.84 2.37
C TYR A 166 33.04 -13.04 1.06
N PHE A 167 33.94 -14.02 1.05
CA PHE A 167 34.77 -14.30 -0.10
C PHE A 167 34.34 -15.60 -0.77
N VAL A 168 34.26 -15.56 -2.09
CA VAL A 168 34.16 -16.75 -2.94
C VAL A 168 35.46 -16.86 -3.70
N ASP A 169 36.29 -17.83 -3.30
CA ASP A 169 37.70 -17.92 -3.65
C ASP A 169 38.47 -16.63 -3.29
N ASP A 170 38.73 -15.76 -4.26
CA ASP A 170 39.44 -14.47 -4.16
C ASP A 170 38.54 -13.26 -4.49
N VAL A 171 37.23 -13.48 -4.70
CA VAL A 171 36.27 -12.45 -5.06
C VAL A 171 35.48 -11.99 -3.82
N GLU A 172 35.54 -10.70 -3.50
CA GLU A 172 34.73 -10.09 -2.43
C GLU A 172 33.26 -9.99 -2.87
N VAL A 173 32.35 -10.60 -2.11
CA VAL A 173 30.91 -10.48 -2.30
C VAL A 173 30.33 -9.65 -1.16
N LYS A 174 29.81 -8.47 -1.50
CA LYS A 174 29.08 -7.59 -0.57
C LYS A 174 27.59 -7.92 -0.67
N LEU A 175 27.04 -8.50 0.39
CA LEU A 175 25.64 -8.90 0.42
C LEU A 175 24.87 -8.00 1.38
N LYS A 176 23.89 -7.27 0.82
CA LYS A 176 22.95 -6.46 1.58
C LYS A 176 21.61 -7.17 1.63
N LEU A 177 21.34 -7.82 2.76
CA LEU A 177 20.07 -8.46 3.02
C LEU A 177 19.12 -7.43 3.62
N SER A 178 18.11 -7.02 2.86
CA SER A 178 17.05 -6.20 3.39
C SER A 178 15.88 -7.05 3.84
N LEU A 179 15.70 -7.03 5.16
CA LEU A 179 14.64 -7.73 5.82
C LEU A 179 13.36 -6.84 5.71
N SER A 180 12.45 -7.18 4.79
CA SER A 180 11.19 -6.47 4.58
C SER A 180 10.03 -7.19 5.27
N ILE A 181 9.18 -6.45 5.97
CA ILE A 181 7.95 -6.98 6.55
C ILE A 181 6.80 -6.48 5.68
N THR A 182 6.00 -7.38 5.12
CA THR A 182 4.71 -6.98 4.55
C THR A 182 3.88 -6.43 5.69
N LEU A 183 3.67 -5.11 5.68
CA LEU A 183 3.18 -4.24 6.75
C LEU A 183 1.99 -4.79 7.55
N LEU A 184 1.22 -5.65 6.90
CA LEU A 184 0.01 -6.23 7.45
C LEU A 184 0.33 -7.48 8.28
N LYS A 185 1.09 -8.48 7.80
CA LYS A 185 1.23 -9.77 8.52
C LYS A 185 1.93 -9.69 9.89
N ALA A 186 2.90 -8.79 10.08
CA ALA A 186 3.78 -8.83 11.26
C ALA A 186 3.25 -8.26 12.58
N ILE A 187 2.07 -7.63 12.61
CA ILE A 187 1.52 -7.09 13.87
C ILE A 187 0.55 -8.10 14.53
N SER A 188 0.72 -9.40 14.23
CA SER A 188 -0.21 -10.46 14.63
C SER A 188 0.02 -10.91 16.08
N THR A 189 -0.38 -10.10 17.06
CA THR A 189 -0.86 -10.69 18.32
C THR A 189 -2.30 -11.17 18.11
N ARG A 190 -2.64 -12.35 18.66
CA ARG A 190 -3.93 -13.04 18.44
C ARG A 190 -5.18 -12.20 18.77
N ALA A 191 -5.05 -11.14 19.58
CA ALA A 191 -6.11 -10.20 19.91
C ALA A 191 -6.19 -8.98 18.95
N LEU A 192 -5.10 -8.66 18.25
CA LEU A 192 -5.06 -7.60 17.22
C LEU A 192 -5.57 -8.10 15.85
N THR A 193 -5.69 -9.41 15.65
CA THR A 193 -6.12 -9.98 14.36
C THR A 193 -7.55 -9.59 14.00
N ILE A 194 -8.52 -9.68 14.93
CA ILE A 194 -9.94 -9.35 14.66
C ILE A 194 -10.11 -7.87 14.35
N TYR A 195 -9.59 -7.00 15.21
CA TYR A 195 -9.67 -5.55 15.01
C TYR A 195 -9.04 -5.14 13.67
N ARG A 196 -7.92 -5.76 13.31
CA ARG A 196 -7.27 -5.53 12.03
C ARG A 196 -8.12 -5.96 10.83
N TRP A 197 -8.82 -7.08 10.91
CA TRP A 197 -9.75 -7.50 9.84
C TRP A 197 -10.87 -6.49 9.65
N PHE A 198 -11.47 -5.98 10.72
CA PHE A 198 -12.47 -4.94 10.63
C PHE A 198 -11.90 -3.63 10.06
N LEU A 199 -10.70 -3.22 10.48
CA LEU A 199 -10.03 -2.04 9.94
C LEU A 199 -9.73 -2.18 8.44
N LEU A 200 -9.32 -3.37 7.98
CA LEU A 200 -9.07 -3.64 6.58
C LEU A 200 -10.34 -3.64 5.75
N ALA A 201 -11.39 -4.31 6.25
CA ALA A 201 -12.69 -4.32 5.59
C ALA A 201 -13.24 -2.90 5.46
N ASP A 202 -13.10 -2.10 6.51
CA ASP A 202 -13.51 -0.70 6.54
C ASP A 202 -12.77 0.14 5.49
N LEU A 203 -11.43 0.07 5.45
CA LEU A 203 -10.61 0.75 4.45
C LEU A 203 -10.91 0.28 3.02
N PHE A 204 -11.07 -1.02 2.82
CA PHE A 204 -11.38 -1.59 1.51
C PHE A 204 -12.74 -1.13 1.01
N CYS A 205 -13.78 -1.17 1.85
CA CYS A 205 -15.12 -0.74 1.47
C CYS A 205 -15.16 0.77 1.19
N ALA A 206 -14.48 1.59 2.00
CA ALA A 206 -14.37 3.03 1.77
C ALA A 206 -13.69 3.34 0.43
N LEU A 207 -12.56 2.68 0.13
CA LEU A 207 -11.85 2.86 -1.14
C LEU A 207 -12.68 2.37 -2.34
N ALA A 208 -13.30 1.19 -2.23
CA ALA A 208 -14.15 0.65 -3.28
C ALA A 208 -15.37 1.55 -3.55
N TYR A 209 -15.95 2.12 -2.49
CA TYR A 209 -17.03 3.10 -2.59
C TYR A 209 -16.56 4.34 -3.35
N ASP A 210 -15.41 4.94 -3.00
CA ASP A 210 -14.90 6.16 -3.64
C ASP A 210 -14.53 5.91 -5.12
N ILE A 211 -13.89 4.78 -5.44
CA ILE A 211 -13.56 4.42 -6.84
C ILE A 211 -14.85 4.28 -7.67
N LEU A 212 -15.86 3.59 -7.14
CA LEU A 212 -17.12 3.40 -7.84
C LEU A 212 -17.91 4.71 -7.97
N ALA A 213 -17.90 5.54 -6.92
CA ALA A 213 -18.52 6.86 -6.88
C ALA A 213 -17.94 7.80 -7.95
N ASP A 214 -16.61 7.87 -8.03
CA ASP A 214 -15.88 8.68 -9.00
C ASP A 214 -16.10 8.18 -10.43
N ALA A 215 -16.00 6.86 -10.63
CA ALA A 215 -16.24 6.24 -11.92
C ALA A 215 -17.67 6.49 -12.43
N MET A 216 -18.67 6.59 -11.55
CA MET A 216 -20.05 6.93 -11.91
C MET A 216 -20.26 8.44 -12.14
N GLY A 217 -19.58 9.31 -11.38
CA GLY A 217 -19.71 10.76 -11.53
C GLY A 217 -21.16 11.23 -11.41
N LEU A 218 -21.82 10.82 -10.32
CA LEU A 218 -23.26 11.01 -10.09
C LEU A 218 -23.63 12.48 -9.97
N VAL A 219 -24.65 12.89 -10.71
CA VAL A 219 -25.30 14.20 -10.57
C VAL A 219 -26.75 13.97 -10.19
N SER A 220 -27.16 14.58 -9.08
CA SER A 220 -28.53 14.48 -8.57
C SER A 220 -29.40 15.63 -9.08
N LEU A 221 -30.62 15.30 -9.51
CA LEU A 221 -31.60 16.24 -10.06
C LEU A 221 -32.65 16.66 -9.03
N LEU A 222 -32.28 16.68 -7.75
CA LEU A 222 -33.20 17.03 -6.66
C LEU A 222 -33.83 18.42 -6.89
N PRO A 223 -35.15 18.57 -6.60
CA PRO A 223 -36.00 17.66 -5.84
C PRO A 223 -36.59 16.48 -6.62
N VAL A 224 -36.39 16.40 -7.94
CA VAL A 224 -36.80 15.21 -8.70
C VAL A 224 -35.89 14.05 -8.27
N PRO A 225 -36.42 12.87 -7.88
CA PRO A 225 -35.63 11.72 -7.37
C PRO A 225 -34.79 11.03 -8.47
N CYS A 226 -34.24 11.78 -9.41
CA CYS A 226 -33.49 11.24 -10.53
C CYS A 226 -32.01 11.60 -10.42
N LEU A 227 -31.18 10.71 -10.95
CA LEU A 227 -29.73 10.77 -10.96
C LEU A 227 -29.27 10.49 -12.38
N TYR A 228 -28.19 11.12 -12.82
CA TYR A 228 -27.50 10.71 -14.06
C TYR A 228 -25.99 10.67 -13.85
N THR A 229 -25.31 9.92 -14.69
CA THR A 229 -23.85 9.74 -14.66
C THR A 229 -23.19 10.63 -15.71
N THR A 230 -22.04 11.21 -15.39
CA THR A 230 -21.33 12.16 -16.28
C THR A 230 -19.99 11.64 -16.80
N THR A 231 -19.43 10.62 -16.16
CA THR A 231 -18.08 10.11 -16.41
C THR A 231 -18.15 8.84 -17.28
N TRP A 232 -17.46 7.76 -16.88
CA TRP A 232 -17.28 6.56 -17.71
C TRP A 232 -18.60 5.81 -17.92
N PHE A 233 -19.49 5.88 -16.93
CA PHE A 233 -20.73 5.13 -16.92
C PHE A 233 -21.79 5.68 -17.88
N LYS A 234 -21.63 6.91 -18.41
CA LYS A 234 -22.61 7.54 -19.31
C LYS A 234 -22.88 6.73 -20.59
N TYR A 235 -21.93 5.89 -21.01
CA TYR A 235 -22.03 5.06 -22.22
C TYR A 235 -22.73 3.71 -21.97
N PHE A 236 -22.98 3.35 -20.71
CA PHE A 236 -23.58 2.06 -20.36
C PHE A 236 -25.09 2.18 -20.21
N GLY A 237 -25.81 1.09 -20.48
CA GLY A 237 -27.26 1.03 -20.31
C GLY A 237 -27.72 1.18 -18.86
N TYR A 238 -28.98 1.57 -18.67
CA TYR A 238 -29.56 1.89 -17.37
C TYR A 238 -29.48 0.72 -16.36
N ASN A 239 -29.65 -0.54 -16.81
CA ASN A 239 -29.56 -1.74 -15.96
C ASN A 239 -28.19 -1.87 -15.28
N PHE A 240 -27.12 -1.55 -16.02
CA PHE A 240 -25.76 -1.60 -15.49
C PHE A 240 -25.53 -0.47 -14.47
N GLN A 241 -25.96 0.75 -14.79
CA GLN A 241 -25.86 1.89 -13.86
C GLN A 241 -26.64 1.64 -12.57
N MET A 242 -27.83 1.06 -12.66
CA MET A 242 -28.64 0.67 -11.50
C MET A 242 -27.92 -0.37 -10.65
N THR A 243 -27.33 -1.40 -11.27
CA THR A 243 -26.55 -2.42 -10.55
C THR A 243 -25.38 -1.79 -9.79
N CYS A 244 -24.67 -0.85 -10.42
CA CYS A 244 -23.57 -0.13 -9.79
C CYS A 244 -24.02 0.82 -8.69
N LEU A 245 -25.15 1.51 -8.84
CA LEU A 245 -25.74 2.33 -7.78
C LEU A 245 -26.11 1.49 -6.56
N ILE A 246 -26.72 0.31 -6.77
CA ILE A 246 -27.04 -0.64 -5.69
C ILE A 246 -25.76 -1.12 -5.02
N LEU A 247 -24.76 -1.53 -5.79
CA LEU A 247 -23.47 -1.96 -5.27
C LEU A 247 -22.79 -0.86 -4.45
N GLN A 248 -22.84 0.40 -4.92
CA GLN A 248 -22.30 1.55 -4.20
C GLN A 248 -23.03 1.76 -2.86
N GLY A 249 -24.37 1.68 -2.85
CA GLY A 249 -25.16 1.74 -1.61
C GLY A 249 -24.82 0.61 -0.64
N LEU A 250 -24.61 -0.61 -1.14
CA LEU A 250 -24.16 -1.76 -0.33
C LEU A 250 -22.78 -1.53 0.26
N LEU A 251 -21.82 -1.02 -0.51
CA LEU A 251 -20.47 -0.70 -0.03
C LEU A 251 -20.51 0.35 1.08
N LEU A 252 -21.29 1.42 0.92
CA LEU A 252 -21.47 2.45 1.94
C LEU A 252 -22.08 1.87 3.23
N LEU A 253 -23.08 0.99 3.10
CA LEU A 253 -23.72 0.37 4.24
C LEU A 253 -22.78 -0.60 4.98
N ILE A 254 -22.04 -1.44 4.24
CA ILE A 254 -21.03 -2.34 4.82
C ILE A 254 -19.97 -1.52 5.54
N TRP A 255 -19.49 -0.43 4.94
CA TRP A 255 -18.52 0.48 5.56
C TRP A 255 -19.06 1.10 6.86
N ALA A 256 -20.30 1.63 6.85
CA ALA A 256 -20.92 2.20 8.05
C ALA A 256 -21.05 1.16 9.17
N LEU A 257 -21.36 -0.09 8.82
CA LEU A 257 -21.46 -1.21 9.76
C LEU A 257 -20.08 -1.62 10.28
N THR A 258 -19.04 -1.74 9.44
CA THR A 258 -17.68 -2.06 9.91
C THR A 258 -17.15 -0.99 10.86
N THR A 259 -17.36 0.29 10.54
CA THR A 259 -17.02 1.42 11.40
C THR A 259 -17.77 1.36 12.74
N THR A 260 -19.08 1.06 12.71
CA THR A 260 -19.89 0.90 13.93
C THR A 260 -19.39 -0.26 14.79
N PHE A 261 -19.04 -1.39 14.18
CA PHE A 261 -18.51 -2.55 14.89
C PHE A 261 -17.11 -2.29 15.44
N LEU A 262 -16.24 -1.56 14.75
CA LEU A 262 -14.95 -1.11 15.28
C LEU A 262 -15.14 -0.28 16.56
N LEU A 263 -16.12 0.62 16.55
CA LEU A 263 -16.48 1.46 17.70
C LEU A 263 -17.01 0.61 18.87
N LEU A 264 -17.98 -0.27 18.61
CA LEU A 264 -18.56 -1.15 19.62
C LEU A 264 -17.53 -2.12 20.19
N TYR A 265 -16.70 -2.74 19.35
CA TYR A 265 -15.63 -3.65 19.77
C TYR A 265 -14.68 -2.96 20.75
N ARG A 266 -14.31 -1.70 20.48
CA ARG A 266 -13.45 -0.92 21.39
C ARG A 266 -14.16 -0.55 22.68
N PHE A 267 -15.43 -0.17 22.60
CA PHE A 267 -16.26 0.09 23.77
C PHE A 267 -16.35 -1.14 24.69
N PHE A 268 -16.64 -2.32 24.13
CA PHE A 268 -16.72 -3.57 24.88
C PHE A 268 -15.39 -4.01 25.49
N MET A 269 -14.27 -3.78 24.80
CA MET A 269 -12.94 -4.04 25.36
C MET A 269 -12.57 -3.08 26.51
N ALA A 270 -13.14 -1.88 26.53
CA ALA A 270 -12.92 -0.91 27.61
C ALA A 270 -13.78 -1.18 28.85
N LEU A 271 -14.93 -1.85 28.68
CA LEU A 271 -15.91 -2.08 29.74
C LEU A 271 -15.34 -2.91 30.91
N PRO A 272 -15.66 -2.56 32.18
CA PRO A 272 -15.32 -3.40 33.32
C PRO A 272 -16.14 -4.71 33.29
N ARG A 273 -15.62 -5.77 33.91
CA ARG A 273 -16.27 -7.09 33.95
C ARG A 273 -17.63 -7.09 34.65
N ASN A 274 -17.87 -6.14 35.54
CA ASN A 274 -19.11 -6.03 36.32
C ASN A 274 -20.14 -5.09 35.68
N SER A 275 -19.90 -4.59 34.46
CA SER A 275 -20.85 -3.70 33.79
C SER A 275 -22.09 -4.47 33.31
N VAL A 276 -23.28 -3.86 33.42
CA VAL A 276 -24.54 -4.38 32.87
C VAL A 276 -24.42 -4.62 31.35
N PHE A 277 -23.61 -3.82 30.65
CA PHE A 277 -23.37 -3.97 29.21
C PHE A 277 -22.58 -5.25 28.84
N GLN A 278 -22.01 -5.97 29.81
CA GLN A 278 -21.38 -7.27 29.53
C GLN A 278 -22.37 -8.33 29.07
N ALA A 279 -23.66 -8.20 29.40
CA ALA A 279 -24.70 -9.14 28.96
C ALA A 279 -24.86 -9.17 27.42
N VAL A 280 -24.55 -8.07 26.73
CA VAL A 280 -24.62 -7.94 25.27
C VAL A 280 -23.23 -7.96 24.62
N ASN A 281 -22.18 -8.31 25.39
CA ASN A 281 -20.81 -8.25 24.90
C ASN A 281 -20.50 -9.42 23.96
N PHE A 282 -20.43 -9.12 22.67
CA PHE A 282 -20.07 -10.09 21.63
C PHE A 282 -18.56 -10.38 21.53
N THR A 283 -17.69 -9.60 22.19
CA THR A 283 -16.23 -9.78 22.06
C THR A 283 -15.72 -11.08 22.68
N ASN A 284 -16.52 -11.71 23.54
CA ASN A 284 -16.21 -13.00 24.16
C ASN A 284 -16.47 -14.20 23.21
N CYS A 285 -17.20 -13.98 22.10
CA CYS A 285 -17.48 -15.03 21.13
C CYS A 285 -16.24 -15.35 20.28
N ARG A 286 -16.20 -16.56 19.69
CA ARG A 286 -15.14 -16.92 18.73
C ARG A 286 -15.10 -15.91 17.57
N PRO A 287 -13.92 -15.58 17.00
CA PRO A 287 -13.78 -14.59 15.93
C PRO A 287 -14.75 -14.81 14.76
N MET A 288 -14.88 -16.05 14.28
CA MET A 288 -15.78 -16.39 13.19
C MET A 288 -17.25 -16.15 13.54
N SER A 289 -17.64 -16.37 14.81
CA SER A 289 -19.00 -16.06 15.26
C SER A 289 -19.26 -14.55 15.25
N GLN A 290 -18.27 -13.73 15.60
CA GLN A 290 -18.43 -12.26 15.57
C GLN A 290 -18.62 -11.77 14.12
N VAL A 291 -17.80 -12.29 13.20
CA VAL A 291 -17.92 -11.98 11.75
C VAL A 291 -19.26 -12.45 11.20
N PHE A 292 -19.69 -13.66 11.55
CA PHE A 292 -20.98 -14.21 11.11
C PHE A 292 -22.16 -13.39 11.65
N SER A 293 -22.15 -13.04 12.94
CA SER A 293 -23.18 -12.20 13.56
C SER A 293 -23.23 -10.80 12.93
N LEU A 294 -22.07 -10.20 12.62
CA LEU A 294 -22.01 -8.96 11.84
C LEU A 294 -22.64 -9.16 10.46
N GLY A 295 -22.27 -10.21 9.74
CA GLY A 295 -22.81 -10.50 8.42
C GLY A 295 -24.34 -10.65 8.42
N LEU A 296 -24.87 -11.39 9.40
CA LEU A 296 -26.32 -11.59 9.56
C LEU A 296 -27.05 -10.29 9.94
N PHE A 297 -26.50 -9.52 10.89
CA PHE A 297 -27.05 -8.22 11.28
C PHE A 297 -27.04 -7.24 10.11
N SER A 298 -25.93 -7.20 9.36
CA SER A 298 -25.77 -6.39 8.17
C SER A 298 -26.84 -6.75 7.14
N ALA A 299 -26.92 -8.03 6.77
CA ALA A 299 -27.92 -8.55 5.83
C ALA A 299 -29.35 -8.22 6.25
N GLY A 300 -29.67 -8.31 7.55
CA GLY A 300 -30.96 -7.90 8.10
C GLY A 300 -31.25 -6.42 7.87
N ILE A 301 -30.31 -5.52 8.18
CA ILE A 301 -30.45 -4.08 7.91
C ILE A 301 -30.57 -3.80 6.41
N ILE A 302 -29.75 -4.44 5.58
CA ILE A 302 -29.84 -4.29 4.11
C ILE A 302 -31.24 -4.69 3.63
N GLY A 303 -31.79 -5.81 4.12
CA GLY A 303 -33.13 -6.28 3.76
C GLY A 303 -34.23 -5.31 4.20
N ILE A 304 -34.17 -4.82 5.45
CA ILE A 304 -35.18 -3.92 6.02
C ILE A 304 -35.15 -2.53 5.37
N CYS A 305 -33.95 -1.97 5.17
CA CYS A 305 -33.81 -0.61 4.63
C CYS A 305 -33.80 -0.59 3.10
N GLY A 306 -33.10 -1.53 2.46
CA GLY A 306 -32.95 -1.59 1.01
C GLY A 306 -34.10 -2.27 0.30
N GLY A 307 -34.73 -3.28 0.92
CA GLY A 307 -35.84 -4.04 0.33
C GLY A 307 -37.00 -3.17 -0.15
N PRO A 308 -37.57 -2.28 0.68
CA PRO A 308 -38.64 -1.38 0.27
C PRO A 308 -38.24 -0.45 -0.88
N ILE A 309 -37.00 0.07 -0.88
CA ILE A 309 -36.50 0.95 -1.93
C ILE A 309 -36.46 0.21 -3.27
N LEU A 310 -35.93 -1.02 -3.26
CA LEU A 310 -35.84 -1.86 -4.47
C LEU A 310 -37.22 -2.29 -4.97
N TYR A 311 -38.15 -2.57 -4.07
CA TYR A 311 -39.52 -2.96 -4.41
C TYR A 311 -40.33 -1.83 -5.04
N HIS A 312 -40.10 -0.59 -4.61
CA HIS A 312 -40.84 0.60 -5.08
C HIS A 312 -40.18 1.34 -6.25
N LEU A 313 -39.24 0.71 -6.96
CA LEU A 313 -38.59 1.33 -8.11
C LEU A 313 -39.57 1.59 -9.26
N PRO A 314 -39.56 2.80 -9.86
CA PRO A 314 -40.37 3.14 -11.02
C PRO A 314 -40.12 2.26 -12.23
N ASN A 315 -41.16 2.10 -13.06
CA ASN A 315 -40.94 1.86 -14.47
C ASN A 315 -40.33 3.14 -15.08
N GLN A 316 -39.04 3.08 -15.42
CA GLN A 316 -38.26 4.26 -15.81
C GLN A 316 -38.82 4.93 -17.07
N ASP A 317 -39.27 4.17 -18.06
CA ASP A 317 -39.77 4.72 -19.33
C ASP A 317 -41.07 5.51 -19.13
N GLN A 318 -42.00 4.96 -18.35
CA GLN A 318 -43.26 5.62 -18.02
C GLN A 318 -43.01 6.90 -17.22
N PHE A 319 -42.09 6.85 -16.27
CA PHE A 319 -41.77 8.01 -15.44
C PHE A 319 -41.01 9.09 -16.22
N HIS A 320 -40.12 8.71 -17.15
CA HIS A 320 -39.47 9.66 -18.04
C HIS A 320 -40.48 10.39 -18.95
N GLN A 321 -41.45 9.69 -19.53
CA GLN A 321 -42.52 10.31 -20.32
C GLN A 321 -43.32 11.30 -19.47
N TYR A 322 -43.66 10.91 -18.25
CA TYR A 322 -44.33 11.81 -17.30
C TYR A 322 -43.49 13.07 -17.01
N LEU A 323 -42.20 12.92 -16.70
CA LEU A 323 -41.30 14.06 -16.43
C LEU A 323 -41.17 15.02 -17.62
N ARG A 324 -41.08 14.51 -18.86
CA ARG A 324 -41.00 15.33 -20.08
C ARG A 324 -42.23 16.22 -20.28
N THR A 325 -43.40 15.76 -19.83
CA THR A 325 -44.66 16.53 -19.96
C THR A 325 -44.82 17.61 -18.89
N ILE A 326 -44.12 17.48 -17.76
CA ILE A 326 -44.27 18.40 -16.62
C ILE A 326 -43.24 19.51 -16.61
N ASP A 327 -41.98 19.21 -16.96
CA ASP A 327 -40.89 20.18 -16.87
C ASP A 327 -40.04 20.23 -18.16
N PRO A 328 -40.04 21.35 -18.91
CA PRO A 328 -39.26 21.48 -20.14
C PRO A 328 -37.75 21.44 -19.90
N VAL A 329 -37.26 21.71 -18.68
CA VAL A 329 -35.85 21.55 -18.34
C VAL A 329 -35.50 20.06 -18.25
N MET A 330 -36.40 19.26 -17.66
CA MET A 330 -36.22 17.81 -17.58
C MET A 330 -36.26 17.15 -18.96
N ASP A 331 -37.07 17.66 -19.89
CA ASP A 331 -37.05 17.17 -21.28
C ASP A 331 -35.68 17.32 -21.93
N LYS A 332 -35.04 18.49 -21.79
CA LYS A 332 -33.67 18.72 -22.28
C LYS A 332 -32.65 17.81 -21.61
N VAL A 333 -32.75 17.63 -20.29
CA VAL A 333 -31.84 16.76 -19.52
C VAL A 333 -31.99 15.31 -19.95
N LEU A 334 -33.23 14.80 -20.09
CA LEU A 334 -33.51 13.42 -20.51
C LEU A 334 -33.15 13.16 -21.98
N ALA A 335 -33.19 14.20 -22.83
CA ALA A 335 -32.70 14.12 -24.20
C ALA A 335 -31.18 14.03 -24.25
N GLN A 336 -30.48 14.76 -23.37
CA GLN A 336 -29.02 14.76 -23.29
C GLN A 336 -28.45 13.54 -22.55
N TYR A 337 -29.16 13.06 -21.54
CA TYR A 337 -28.77 11.95 -20.65
C TYR A 337 -29.89 10.90 -20.59
N PRO A 338 -30.06 10.09 -21.65
CA PRO A 338 -31.14 9.10 -21.73
C PRO A 338 -31.02 7.99 -20.67
N ASN A 339 -29.85 7.84 -20.07
CA ASN A 339 -29.52 6.92 -18.99
C ASN A 339 -29.82 7.47 -17.58
N THR A 340 -30.62 8.53 -17.48
CA THR A 340 -31.10 9.05 -16.19
C THR A 340 -31.88 7.93 -15.46
N PHE A 341 -31.67 7.83 -14.14
CA PHE A 341 -32.29 6.82 -13.28
C PHE A 341 -33.06 7.49 -12.16
N CYS A 342 -34.33 7.14 -11.99
CA CYS A 342 -35.24 7.71 -11.00
C CYS A 342 -35.58 6.69 -9.91
N ILE A 343 -35.46 7.10 -8.65
CA ILE A 343 -35.58 6.24 -7.46
C ILE A 343 -37.03 6.13 -6.97
N SER A 344 -37.89 7.12 -7.26
CA SER A 344 -39.27 7.15 -6.78
C SER A 344 -40.24 7.60 -7.88
N ASN A 345 -41.46 7.07 -7.83
CA ASN A 345 -42.59 7.47 -8.68
C ASN A 345 -43.21 8.80 -8.22
N THR A 346 -42.83 9.30 -7.04
CA THR A 346 -43.39 10.51 -6.45
C THR A 346 -42.42 11.68 -6.57
N LEU A 347 -42.96 12.86 -6.89
CA LEU A 347 -42.21 14.12 -6.85
C LEU A 347 -42.10 14.69 -5.43
N ASP A 348 -42.96 14.23 -4.51
CA ASP A 348 -42.90 14.61 -3.11
C ASP A 348 -41.99 13.65 -2.32
N LEU A 349 -40.74 14.08 -2.13
CA LEU A 349 -39.74 13.40 -1.32
C LEU A 349 -39.54 14.06 0.05
N LYS A 350 -40.31 15.09 0.39
CA LYS A 350 -40.00 15.92 1.58
C LYS A 350 -39.92 15.11 2.85
N ALA A 351 -40.85 14.17 3.05
CA ALA A 351 -40.85 13.30 4.23
C ALA A 351 -39.61 12.40 4.30
N ALA A 352 -39.21 11.80 3.16
CA ALA A 352 -38.04 10.92 3.09
C ALA A 352 -36.73 11.69 3.30
N LEU A 353 -36.60 12.87 2.67
CA LEU A 353 -35.41 13.73 2.82
C LEU A 353 -35.31 14.29 4.24
N LEU A 354 -36.44 14.68 4.84
CA LEU A 354 -36.49 15.11 6.24
C LEU A 354 -36.07 13.99 7.18
N ALA A 355 -36.57 12.76 6.96
CA ALA A 355 -36.17 11.60 7.75
C ALA A 355 -34.67 11.30 7.63
N ALA A 356 -34.12 11.34 6.41
CA ALA A 356 -32.69 11.17 6.15
C ALA A 356 -31.85 12.26 6.84
N MET A 357 -32.28 13.52 6.77
CA MET A 357 -31.62 14.64 7.44
C MET A 357 -31.65 14.48 8.96
N ILE A 358 -32.80 14.13 9.55
CA ILE A 358 -32.93 13.86 10.99
C ILE A 358 -31.97 12.73 11.39
N PHE A 359 -31.98 11.61 10.66
CA PHE A 359 -31.08 10.49 10.93
C PHE A 359 -29.59 10.90 10.89
N LEU A 360 -29.17 11.63 9.85
CA LEU A 360 -27.81 12.14 9.72
C LEU A 360 -27.42 13.12 10.83
N CYS A 361 -28.37 13.94 11.30
CA CYS A 361 -28.14 14.86 12.42
C CYS A 361 -27.98 14.13 13.76
N PHE A 362 -28.75 13.06 14.01
CA PHE A 362 -28.70 12.32 15.28
C PHE A 362 -27.55 11.30 15.36
N CYS A 363 -27.12 10.74 14.23
CA CYS A 363 -26.07 9.73 14.18
C CYS A 363 -24.73 10.16 14.86
N PRO A 364 -24.20 11.38 14.62
CA PRO A 364 -23.01 11.88 15.31
C PRO A 364 -23.13 11.88 16.83
N PHE A 365 -24.30 12.24 17.37
CA PHE A 365 -24.50 12.28 18.83
C PHE A 365 -24.43 10.89 19.45
N GLY A 366 -24.98 9.88 18.77
CA GLY A 366 -24.84 8.48 19.19
C GLY A 366 -23.37 8.03 19.18
N ALA A 367 -22.64 8.31 18.10
CA ALA A 367 -21.22 7.97 18.01
C ALA A 367 -20.37 8.69 19.08
N LEU A 368 -20.61 9.99 19.29
CA LEU A 368 -19.95 10.78 20.32
C LEU A 368 -20.27 10.26 21.73
N PHE A 369 -21.50 9.86 22.00
CA PHE A 369 -21.88 9.26 23.28
C PHE A 369 -21.08 7.97 23.53
N VAL A 370 -21.01 7.06 22.56
CA VAL A 370 -20.24 5.81 22.69
C VAL A 370 -18.74 6.10 22.86
N LEU A 371 -18.19 7.05 22.11
CA LEU A 371 -16.80 7.49 22.26
C LEU A 371 -16.53 8.08 23.64
N ALA A 372 -17.40 8.96 24.13
CA ALA A 372 -17.27 9.57 25.46
C ALA A 372 -17.31 8.52 26.57
N MET A 373 -18.24 7.55 26.47
CA MET A 373 -18.32 6.44 27.41
C MET A 373 -17.08 5.53 27.34
N ALA A 374 -16.60 5.20 26.14
CA ALA A 374 -15.37 4.43 25.96
C ALA A 374 -14.16 5.16 26.57
N PHE A 375 -14.02 6.47 26.33
CA PHE A 375 -12.96 7.28 26.93
C PHE A 375 -13.02 7.30 28.46
N TYR A 376 -14.22 7.49 29.01
CA TYR A 376 -14.47 7.48 30.45
C TYR A 376 -13.98 6.15 31.07
N TYR A 377 -14.38 5.01 30.50
CA TYR A 377 -13.96 3.69 30.99
C TYR A 377 -12.46 3.42 30.82
N ILE A 378 -11.86 3.79 29.68
CA ILE A 378 -10.41 3.67 29.48
C ILE A 378 -9.66 4.47 30.54
N ARG A 379 -10.11 5.69 30.85
CA ARG A 379 -9.49 6.54 31.87
C ARG A 379 -9.66 5.99 33.27
N ALA A 380 -10.84 5.50 33.63
CA ALA A 380 -11.12 4.92 34.94
C ALA A 380 -10.20 3.72 35.24
N ARG A 381 -9.87 2.92 34.22
CA ARG A 381 -9.04 1.72 34.36
C ARG A 381 -7.53 1.95 34.28
N ARG A 382 -7.08 3.21 34.22
CA ARG A 382 -5.65 3.55 34.06
C ARG A 382 -4.74 2.87 35.09
N LEU A 383 -5.21 2.66 36.32
CA LEU A 383 -4.45 2.03 37.40
C LEU A 383 -4.49 0.49 37.38
N GLU A 384 -5.46 -0.12 36.68
CA GLU A 384 -5.66 -1.57 36.62
C GLU A 384 -4.88 -2.24 35.47
N VAL A 385 -4.55 -1.48 34.43
CA VAL A 385 -3.88 -2.00 33.23
C VAL A 385 -2.41 -1.59 33.20
N SER A 386 -1.57 -2.39 32.55
CA SER A 386 -0.17 -2.04 32.36
C SER A 386 -0.03 -0.74 31.55
N SER A 387 1.02 0.03 31.82
CA SER A 387 1.26 1.32 31.15
C SER A 387 1.40 1.19 29.63
N SER A 388 1.94 0.06 29.14
CA SER A 388 2.03 -0.26 27.72
C SER A 388 0.65 -0.50 27.09
N THR A 389 -0.18 -1.33 27.74
CA THR A 389 -1.55 -1.61 27.26
C THR A 389 -2.43 -0.36 27.28
N TYR A 390 -2.30 0.48 28.32
CA TYR A 390 -3.00 1.75 28.39
C TYR A 390 -2.61 2.68 27.23
N LYS A 391 -1.30 2.85 26.97
CA LYS A 391 -0.80 3.66 25.83
C LYS A 391 -1.35 3.15 24.51
N LEU A 392 -1.36 1.83 24.31
CA LEU A 392 -1.91 1.20 23.10
C LEU A 392 -3.42 1.47 22.96
N GLN A 393 -4.19 1.31 24.04
CA GLN A 393 -5.64 1.57 24.05
C GLN A 393 -5.97 3.03 23.75
N VAL A 394 -5.25 3.97 24.37
CA VAL A 394 -5.43 5.40 24.13
C VAL A 394 -5.07 5.75 22.70
N MET A 395 -3.95 5.25 22.16
CA MET A 395 -3.56 5.49 20.76
C MET A 395 -4.65 5.02 19.78
N LEU A 396 -5.19 3.82 19.98
CA LEU A 396 -6.24 3.26 19.11
C LEU A 396 -7.57 4.00 19.28
N PHE A 397 -7.90 4.44 20.49
CA PHE A 397 -9.07 5.26 20.76
C PHE A 397 -8.98 6.65 20.10
N THR A 398 -7.82 7.30 20.19
CA THR A 398 -7.58 8.58 19.51
C THR A 398 -7.69 8.43 18.01
N SER A 399 -7.10 7.38 17.43
CA SER A 399 -7.23 7.10 15.99
C SER A 399 -8.69 6.94 15.57
N LEU A 400 -9.50 6.22 16.35
CA LEU A 400 -10.92 6.04 16.07
C LEU A 400 -11.72 7.35 16.22
N SER A 401 -11.40 8.16 17.23
CA SER A 401 -12.04 9.46 17.44
C SER A 401 -11.77 10.41 16.27
N THR A 402 -10.53 10.44 15.77
CA THR A 402 -10.15 11.19 14.58
C THR A 402 -10.87 10.68 13.33
N HIS A 403 -11.00 9.36 13.18
CA HIS A 403 -11.75 8.78 12.07
C HIS A 403 -13.22 9.23 12.11
N MET A 404 -13.89 9.16 13.26
CA MET A 404 -15.27 9.66 13.40
C MET A 404 -15.39 11.16 13.11
N PHE A 405 -14.39 11.95 13.49
CA PHE A 405 -14.33 13.36 13.14
C PHE A 405 -14.22 13.57 11.62
N CYS A 406 -13.38 12.80 10.93
CA CYS A 406 -13.26 12.87 9.47
C CYS A 406 -14.57 12.45 8.78
N THR A 407 -15.20 11.37 9.24
CA THR A 407 -16.53 10.96 8.77
C THR A 407 -17.58 12.06 8.97
N PHE A 408 -17.55 12.75 10.11
CA PHE A 408 -18.46 13.88 10.33
C PHE A 408 -18.20 15.03 9.34
N VAL A 409 -16.96 15.46 9.19
CA VAL A 409 -16.58 16.61 8.35
C VAL A 409 -16.75 16.33 6.86
N PHE A 410 -16.36 15.15 6.39
CA PHE A 410 -16.34 14.83 4.96
C PHE A 410 -17.61 14.14 4.48
N ILE A 411 -18.30 13.34 5.30
CA ILE A 411 -19.53 12.65 4.89
C ILE A 411 -20.76 13.33 5.49
N ILE A 412 -20.89 13.34 6.82
CA ILE A 412 -22.17 13.70 7.45
C ILE A 412 -22.53 15.15 7.15
N PHE A 413 -21.61 16.08 7.37
CA PHE A 413 -21.84 17.50 7.19
C PHE A 413 -22.20 17.85 5.73
N PRO A 414 -21.43 17.45 4.69
CA PRO A 414 -21.82 17.67 3.30
C PRO A 414 -23.16 17.04 2.92
N ASN A 415 -23.45 15.84 3.41
CA ASN A 415 -24.73 15.18 3.14
C ASN A 415 -25.92 15.90 3.80
N ILE A 416 -25.74 16.53 4.97
CA ILE A 416 -26.79 17.39 5.55
C ILE A 416 -27.13 18.53 4.58
N PHE A 417 -26.14 19.21 4.00
CA PHE A 417 -26.42 20.26 2.99
C PHE A 417 -27.05 19.68 1.72
N PHE A 418 -26.56 18.54 1.26
CA PHE A 418 -27.09 17.83 0.10
C PHE A 418 -28.60 17.56 0.24
N PHE A 419 -29.06 17.11 1.41
CA PHE A 419 -30.48 16.85 1.67
C PHE A 419 -31.29 18.07 2.13
N ALA A 420 -30.66 19.04 2.80
CA ALA A 420 -31.34 20.24 3.29
C ALA A 420 -31.87 21.10 2.13
N PHE A 421 -31.04 21.36 1.10
CA PHE A 421 -31.45 22.26 0.01
C PHE A 421 -32.75 21.81 -0.68
N PRO A 422 -32.89 20.54 -1.11
CA PRO A 422 -34.14 20.07 -1.72
C PRO A 422 -35.32 20.06 -0.74
N THR A 423 -35.07 19.76 0.54
CA THR A 423 -36.11 19.77 1.59
C THR A 423 -36.74 21.15 1.78
N PHE A 424 -35.93 22.21 1.72
CA PHE A 424 -36.39 23.60 1.79
C PHE A 424 -36.86 24.17 0.44
N GLY A 425 -36.92 23.35 -0.61
CA GLY A 425 -37.46 23.74 -1.92
C GLY A 425 -36.48 24.52 -2.80
N PHE A 426 -35.19 24.53 -2.49
CA PHE A 426 -34.18 25.07 -3.41
C PHE A 426 -34.04 24.12 -4.60
N ARG A 427 -34.46 24.57 -5.79
CA ARG A 427 -34.41 23.78 -7.04
C ARG A 427 -33.20 24.14 -7.90
N ASN A 428 -32.81 23.22 -8.78
CA ASN A 428 -31.85 23.45 -9.87
C ASN A 428 -30.46 23.92 -9.41
N LYS A 429 -29.96 23.27 -8.36
CA LYS A 429 -28.64 23.51 -7.78
C LYS A 429 -27.72 22.27 -7.91
N PRO A 430 -27.56 21.69 -9.13
CA PRO A 430 -26.76 20.48 -9.31
C PRO A 430 -25.29 20.71 -8.91
N ALA A 431 -24.75 21.90 -9.15
CA ALA A 431 -23.38 22.27 -8.75
C ALA A 431 -23.15 22.10 -7.24
N GLN A 432 -24.10 22.51 -6.40
CA GLN A 432 -24.02 22.33 -4.95
C GLN A 432 -24.01 20.85 -4.57
N SER A 433 -24.87 20.06 -5.21
CA SER A 433 -24.97 18.61 -4.99
C SER A 433 -23.65 17.91 -5.36
N THR A 434 -23.03 18.32 -6.46
CA THR A 434 -21.74 17.81 -6.93
C THR A 434 -20.61 18.21 -5.97
N VAL A 435 -20.58 19.45 -5.47
CA VAL A 435 -19.58 19.88 -4.48
C VAL A 435 -19.70 19.06 -3.19
N ALA A 436 -20.92 18.89 -2.66
CA ALA A 436 -21.14 18.08 -1.46
C ALA A 436 -20.70 16.61 -1.67
N PHE A 437 -20.94 16.06 -2.87
CA PHE A 437 -20.48 14.74 -3.25
C PHE A 437 -18.95 14.64 -3.34
N MET A 438 -18.26 15.62 -3.92
CA MET A 438 -16.79 15.67 -3.97
C MET A 438 -16.16 15.69 -2.57
N PHE A 439 -16.75 16.44 -1.63
CA PHE A 439 -16.31 16.38 -0.23
C PHE A 439 -16.52 14.98 0.38
N SER A 440 -17.65 14.32 0.08
CA SER A 440 -17.94 12.96 0.53
C SER A 440 -16.92 11.94 -0.01
N MET A 441 -16.54 12.03 -1.28
CA MET A 441 -15.53 11.17 -1.89
C MET A 441 -14.10 11.42 -1.37
N SER A 442 -13.86 12.54 -0.69
CA SER A 442 -12.55 12.83 -0.10
C SER A 442 -12.32 12.08 1.22
N HIS A 443 -13.35 11.47 1.81
CA HIS A 443 -13.26 10.91 3.16
C HIS A 443 -12.25 9.76 3.28
N SER A 444 -12.15 8.83 2.32
CA SER A 444 -11.26 7.66 2.44
C SER A 444 -9.78 8.04 2.43
N PRO A 445 -9.29 8.91 1.51
CA PRO A 445 -7.92 9.42 1.59
C PRO A 445 -7.59 10.07 2.94
N PHE A 446 -8.50 10.89 3.48
CA PHE A 446 -8.31 11.52 4.78
C PHE A 446 -8.30 10.48 5.92
N ASN A 447 -9.18 9.49 5.90
CA ASN A 447 -9.18 8.41 6.88
C ASN A 447 -7.87 7.61 6.85
N CYS A 448 -7.37 7.27 5.67
CA CYS A 448 -6.06 6.62 5.49
C CYS A 448 -4.92 7.47 6.05
N PHE A 449 -4.91 8.76 5.73
CA PHE A 449 -3.91 9.71 6.24
C PHE A 449 -3.94 9.79 7.76
N MET A 450 -5.12 9.87 8.37
CA MET A 450 -5.28 9.94 9.83
C MET A 450 -4.82 8.65 10.51
N ILE A 451 -5.10 7.49 9.93
CA ILE A 451 -4.60 6.19 10.42
C ILE A 451 -3.06 6.17 10.42
N ILE A 452 -2.44 6.59 9.32
CA ILE A 452 -0.97 6.67 9.22
C ILE A 452 -0.40 7.67 10.23
N TYR A 453 -1.05 8.83 10.41
CA TYR A 453 -0.59 9.89 11.29
C TYR A 453 -0.64 9.49 12.77
N PHE A 454 -1.77 8.94 13.23
CA PHE A 454 -2.01 8.64 14.66
C PHE A 454 -1.46 7.28 15.11
N ILE A 455 -1.39 6.28 14.24
CA ILE A 455 -0.92 4.94 14.62
C ILE A 455 0.60 4.85 14.39
N LYS A 456 1.35 4.98 15.48
CA LYS A 456 2.83 5.01 15.46
C LYS A 456 3.47 3.88 14.63
N PRO A 457 3.08 2.60 14.76
CA PRO A 457 3.65 1.54 13.93
C PRO A 457 3.53 1.77 12.42
N TYR A 458 2.40 2.32 11.96
CA TYR A 458 2.20 2.64 10.54
C TYR A 458 3.02 3.84 10.11
N ARG A 459 3.12 4.87 10.94
CA ARG A 459 3.98 6.02 10.70
C ARG A 459 5.45 5.64 10.59
N ASP A 460 5.95 4.86 11.54
CA ASP A 460 7.36 4.45 11.60
C ASP A 460 7.71 3.61 10.38
N TYR A 461 6.80 2.73 9.93
CA TYR A 461 6.98 1.97 8.70
C TYR A 461 6.98 2.87 7.47
N PHE A 462 5.98 3.75 7.32
CA PHE A 462 5.88 4.64 6.17
C PHE A 462 7.12 5.51 6.05
N HIS A 463 7.61 6.06 7.16
CA HIS A 463 8.83 6.85 7.21
C HIS A 463 10.06 6.02 6.79
N ARG A 464 10.21 4.78 7.29
CA ARG A 464 11.31 3.88 6.89
C ARG A 464 11.24 3.50 5.40
N ALA A 465 10.05 3.17 4.89
CA ALA A 465 9.86 2.82 3.49
C ALA A 465 10.16 4.01 2.58
N PHE A 466 9.70 5.21 2.95
CA PHE A 466 9.97 6.45 2.21
C PHE A 466 11.45 6.82 2.23
N LEU A 467 12.11 6.77 3.39
CA LEU A 467 13.55 7.02 3.49
C LEU A 467 14.38 5.99 2.73
N ARG A 468 13.94 4.73 2.67
CA ARG A 468 14.60 3.67 1.89
C ARG A 468 14.56 3.98 0.39
N GLU A 469 13.43 4.48 -0.11
CA GLU A 469 13.26 4.88 -1.52
C GLU A 469 14.07 6.13 -1.89
N ILE A 470 14.21 7.08 -0.96
CA ILE A 470 15.09 8.24 -1.16
C ILE A 470 16.56 7.82 -1.13
N SER A 471 16.93 6.98 -0.16
CA SER A 471 18.30 6.49 0.00
C SER A 471 18.74 5.66 -1.20
N SER A 472 17.87 4.78 -1.72
CA SER A 472 18.17 4.00 -2.93
C SER A 472 18.44 4.91 -4.12
N LYS A 473 17.63 5.95 -4.35
CA LYS A 473 17.83 6.92 -5.44
C LYS A 473 19.08 7.78 -5.25
N SER A 474 19.40 8.18 -4.02
CA SER A 474 20.62 8.95 -3.74
C SER A 474 21.92 8.15 -3.97
N LEU A 475 21.87 6.82 -3.78
CA LEU A 475 23.02 5.95 -4.02
C LEU A 475 23.35 5.79 -5.51
N PHE A 476 22.36 5.96 -6.40
CA PHE A 476 22.54 5.85 -7.85
C PHE A 476 23.07 7.13 -8.53
N VAL A 477 23.03 8.29 -7.84
CA VAL A 477 23.41 9.58 -8.44
C VAL A 477 24.86 9.99 -8.10
N SER A 478 25.55 9.30 -7.20
CA SER A 478 26.83 9.79 -6.64
C SER A 478 28.11 9.11 -7.15
N THR A 479 28.09 8.38 -8.27
CA THR A 479 29.28 7.66 -8.78
C THR A 479 29.91 8.19 -10.08
N ASP A 480 29.48 9.33 -10.63
CA ASP A 480 29.99 9.82 -11.92
C ASP A 480 30.72 11.19 -11.91
N THR A 481 31.15 11.67 -10.75
CA THR A 481 32.15 12.74 -10.71
C THR A 481 33.48 12.19 -10.25
N THR A 482 34.19 11.55 -11.18
CA THR A 482 35.65 11.54 -11.15
C THR A 482 36.12 12.98 -11.35
N PRO A 483 36.84 13.58 -10.40
CA PRO A 483 37.50 14.85 -10.67
C PRO A 483 38.68 14.52 -11.60
N HIS A 484 38.50 14.78 -12.90
CA HIS A 484 39.64 15.02 -13.77
C HIS A 484 40.44 16.17 -13.15
N GLY A 485 41.72 15.87 -12.89
CA GLY A 485 42.55 16.60 -11.96
C GLY A 485 42.94 17.99 -12.39
N LEU A 486 43.58 18.68 -11.44
CA LEU A 486 44.61 19.70 -11.66
C LEU A 486 45.47 19.75 -10.39
N ASP A 487 46.72 19.33 -10.57
CA ASP A 487 47.97 19.96 -10.14
C ASP A 487 48.28 20.26 -8.66
N TYR A 488 49.36 19.60 -8.21
CA TYR A 488 50.55 20.18 -7.59
C TYR A 488 50.38 21.29 -6.53
N CYS A 489 50.78 20.98 -5.30
CA CYS A 489 51.64 21.90 -4.52
C CYS A 489 52.57 21.13 -3.57
N PRO A 490 53.86 21.49 -3.52
CA PRO A 490 54.86 20.78 -2.74
C PRO A 490 54.91 21.22 -1.28
N SER A 491 55.47 20.32 -0.47
CA SER A 491 56.07 20.51 0.85
C SER A 491 56.30 21.96 1.32
N GLN A 492 55.69 22.32 2.46
CA GLN A 492 56.41 22.86 3.62
C GLN A 492 55.50 22.85 4.85
N GLY A 493 56.11 22.57 6.00
CA GLY A 493 55.44 22.05 7.18
C GLY A 493 54.59 23.04 7.97
N CYS A 494 53.74 22.47 8.81
CA CYS A 494 53.29 23.08 10.06
C CYS A 494 53.19 21.97 11.11
N GLN A 495 53.98 22.14 12.16
CA GLN A 495 53.92 21.40 13.41
C GLN A 495 52.65 21.77 14.19
N GLY A 496 52.18 20.83 15.00
CA GLY A 496 51.65 21.08 16.34
C GLY A 496 50.25 21.69 16.45
N GLY A 497 49.29 20.92 16.96
CA GLY A 497 48.00 21.47 17.34
C GLY A 497 47.01 20.45 17.88
N SER A 498 47.00 20.31 19.19
CA SER A 498 46.09 19.54 20.04
C SER A 498 44.59 19.64 19.70
N ILE A 499 43.90 18.51 19.92
CA ILE A 499 42.46 18.33 20.10
C ILE A 499 41.91 19.32 21.15
N PRO A 500 40.73 19.92 20.93
CA PRO A 500 39.64 19.58 21.85
C PRO A 500 38.31 19.28 21.14
N THR A 501 37.69 18.25 21.69
CA THR A 501 36.30 17.84 21.62
C THR A 501 35.35 19.03 21.80
N TYR A 502 34.44 19.26 20.85
CA TYR A 502 33.23 20.05 21.09
C TYR A 502 31.99 19.28 20.63
N LEU A 503 31.25 18.81 21.65
CA LEU A 503 29.82 18.53 21.60
C LEU A 503 29.09 19.81 21.15
N GLY A 504 28.52 19.78 19.95
CA GLY A 504 27.68 20.85 19.42
C GLY A 504 26.32 20.29 19.02
N ARG A 505 25.30 20.57 19.85
CA ARG A 505 23.88 20.41 19.54
C ARG A 505 23.55 20.98 18.16
N PHE A 506 22.91 20.20 17.30
CA PHE A 506 22.20 20.77 16.14
C PHE A 506 20.82 21.31 16.57
N PRO A 507 20.46 22.53 16.14
CA PRO A 507 19.19 23.14 16.47
C PRO A 507 18.07 22.55 15.62
N VAL A 508 16.92 22.42 16.28
CA VAL A 508 15.61 22.26 15.66
C VAL A 508 15.25 23.58 14.96
N GLY A 509 14.93 23.51 13.67
CA GLY A 509 14.14 24.54 13.00
C GLY A 509 14.68 24.98 11.63
N SER A 510 14.06 24.48 10.56
CA SER A 510 13.43 25.37 9.58
C SER A 510 12.46 24.58 8.71
N SER A 511 11.20 24.96 8.81
CA SER A 511 10.11 24.68 7.89
C SER A 511 10.49 25.04 6.45
N GLY A 512 10.84 24.02 5.65
CA GLY A 512 10.79 24.07 4.19
C GLY A 512 9.50 23.39 3.75
N GLY A 513 8.46 24.19 3.48
CA GLY A 513 7.23 23.71 2.87
C GLY A 513 7.51 23.25 1.45
N LEU A 514 7.50 21.95 1.21
CA LEU A 514 7.49 21.37 -0.13
C LEU A 514 6.04 21.06 -0.50
N LEU A 515 5.47 21.95 -1.30
CA LEU A 515 4.26 21.72 -2.08
C LEU A 515 4.52 20.51 -3.01
N VAL A 516 3.94 19.37 -2.68
CA VAL A 516 3.86 18.23 -3.60
C VAL A 516 2.59 18.43 -4.44
N SER A 517 2.79 18.88 -5.67
CA SER A 517 1.78 18.79 -6.72
C SER A 517 1.58 17.31 -7.08
N ALA A 518 0.55 16.68 -6.53
CA ALA A 518 0.03 15.43 -7.08
C ALA A 518 -0.74 15.80 -8.36
N GLY A 519 -0.13 15.52 -9.52
CA GLY A 519 -0.82 15.56 -10.80
C GLY A 519 -1.90 14.48 -10.81
N ILE A 520 -3.15 14.90 -10.68
CA ILE A 520 -4.31 14.11 -11.07
C ILE A 520 -4.44 14.32 -12.58
N ALA A 521 -4.07 13.30 -13.36
CA ALA A 521 -4.34 13.27 -14.78
C ALA A 521 -5.44 12.23 -15.04
N ALA A 522 -6.61 12.79 -15.38
CA ALA A 522 -7.77 12.25 -16.09
C ALA A 522 -8.57 11.10 -15.46
#